data_AF-A0A7C1B8T9-F1
#
_entry.id   AF-A0A7C1B8T9-F1
#
_cell.length_a   1.000
_cell.length_b   1.000
_cell.length_c   1.000
_cell.angle_alpha   90.00
_cell.angle_beta   90.00
_cell.angle_gamma   90.00
#
_symmetry.space_group_name_H-M   'P 1'
#
loop_
_entity.id
_entity.type
_entity.pdbx_description
1 polymer ?
#
loop_
_entity_poly.entity_id
_entity_poly.type
_entity_poly.pdbx_seq_one_letter_code
_entity_poly.pdbx_strand_id
1 'polypeptide(L)'
;MDKLRYTASARLGLWDTIPGDRDEFLASLVRLLQDNAHAVIETDHIEFIPTDNPALASVTAICDKIIARGNPTLVDLDFEQALLSGPCLPFFRVEVMTEGPSVGHRMSALQIPGTLQELLTATQELLGLPFGDNADGDFASRPLPTELRELTSQEEDIFLAEFIKVFGDRLGAKLHRQVLIRDLVDSPDDELAQSRVDFVFQVGGTHWVFEVDGAQHTEPGQRNLDARRDALLTEHGWTVFRVTTAQVRQGLQAWFETRKRDLPATLLSPGFDSVQSAIVSSHLHAAAYYAILVPLTTHRCLRGLLHLYSHEILDPTRNQRILILEEDIPITVEAFRQLSAIWGHIHTIAQETPTAPRFDLDVIGICPVHAPLEGMTARPVPGPEGSYDIILSHGCLMDSGSFGSLEQMHFPTAPENLIRLRHAIGFRTERALQWCEPLRYDLADVERAITSENGDNPEPMTVDKFNAMRFFLRHIFRKRDFWDGQLHVISRLLQGKATIVLLPTGGGKSLTYQLSGLLLPGMTIIIDPLVSLMTDQAENLEATGIDLVGFISSQLDPAEKEASLRDMEAGRLAFTYISPERLQIQKFRNQLQTVVARFPVSLAVIDEAHCVSEWG
;
A
#
# COMPACT_ATOMS: atom_id res chain seq x y z
N MET A 1 -0.46 23.36 3.28
CA MET A 1 -0.48 22.09 2.55
C MET A 1 -0.86 20.99 3.51
N ASP A 2 -2.06 20.45 3.37
CA ASP A 2 -2.48 19.29 4.13
C ASP A 2 -1.92 18.01 3.47
N LYS A 3 -1.64 16.98 4.28
CA LYS A 3 -1.02 15.74 3.80
C LYS A 3 -1.70 14.53 4.40
N LEU A 4 -2.11 13.61 3.54
CA LEU A 4 -2.57 12.28 3.95
C LEU A 4 -1.55 11.24 3.52
N ARG A 5 -0.91 10.61 4.50
CA ARG A 5 0.06 9.54 4.29
C ARG A 5 -0.63 8.19 4.33
N TYR A 6 -0.08 7.25 3.57
CA TYR A 6 -0.55 5.87 3.56
C TYR A 6 0.55 4.93 3.05
N THR A 7 0.45 3.66 3.42
CA THR A 7 1.39 2.61 2.96
C THR A 7 0.65 1.61 2.10
N ALA A 8 1.05 1.43 0.85
CA ALA A 8 0.44 0.45 -0.04
C ALA A 8 1.49 -0.58 -0.45
N SER A 9 1.42 -1.78 0.13
CA SER A 9 2.37 -2.86 -0.10
C SER A 9 1.86 -3.89 -1.11
N ALA A 10 2.59 -4.14 -2.20
CA ALA A 10 2.11 -4.93 -3.34
C ALA A 10 2.91 -6.22 -3.61
N ARG A 11 2.33 -7.44 -3.61
CA ARG A 11 3.04 -8.73 -3.93
C ARG A 11 2.46 -9.26 -5.13
N LEU A 12 3.44 -9.53 -5.94
CA LEU A 12 3.26 -9.86 -7.29
C LEU A 12 3.24 -11.36 -7.15
N GLY A 13 2.06 -11.89 -6.85
CA GLY A 13 1.89 -13.32 -6.65
C GLY A 13 2.24 -14.12 -7.91
N LEU A 14 2.47 -13.44 -9.04
CA LEU A 14 3.28 -13.92 -10.15
C LEU A 14 4.67 -14.48 -9.71
N TRP A 15 5.34 -13.89 -8.71
CA TRP A 15 6.61 -14.35 -8.12
C TRP A 15 6.46 -15.55 -7.20
N ASP A 16 5.28 -15.82 -6.64
CA ASP A 16 5.04 -16.98 -5.75
C ASP A 16 5.20 -18.31 -6.46
N THR A 17 5.22 -18.26 -7.79
CA THR A 17 5.17 -19.41 -8.67
C THR A 17 6.53 -19.79 -9.25
N ILE A 18 7.60 -19.03 -8.95
CA ILE A 18 8.95 -19.30 -9.43
C ILE A 18 9.57 -20.53 -8.72
N PRO A 19 10.11 -21.52 -9.46
CA PRO A 19 10.83 -22.67 -8.89
C PRO A 19 12.30 -22.34 -8.54
N GLY A 20 12.78 -22.74 -7.34
CA GLY A 20 14.20 -22.68 -6.93
C GLY A 20 14.69 -21.30 -6.45
N ASP A 21 15.58 -21.25 -5.44
CA ASP A 21 16.12 -20.03 -4.78
C ASP A 21 15.07 -18.97 -4.38
N ARG A 22 13.84 -19.45 -4.16
CA ARG A 22 12.62 -18.65 -3.96
C ARG A 22 12.69 -17.81 -2.69
N ASP A 23 13.11 -18.40 -1.57
CA ASP A 23 12.87 -17.80 -0.26
C ASP A 23 13.77 -16.56 -0.03
N GLU A 24 15.04 -16.62 -0.44
CA GLU A 24 15.97 -15.49 -0.31
C GLU A 24 15.59 -14.34 -1.27
N PHE A 25 15.25 -14.67 -2.52
CA PHE A 25 14.77 -13.68 -3.49
C PHE A 25 13.46 -13.03 -3.01
N LEU A 26 12.46 -13.82 -2.60
CA LEU A 26 11.18 -13.30 -2.12
C LEU A 26 11.37 -12.47 -0.86
N ALA A 27 12.21 -12.89 0.09
CA ALA A 27 12.51 -12.09 1.28
C ALA A 27 13.17 -10.74 0.92
N SER A 28 14.01 -10.71 -0.10
CA SER A 28 14.65 -9.48 -0.58
C SER A 28 13.69 -8.58 -1.37
N LEU A 29 12.82 -9.18 -2.19
CA LEU A 29 11.77 -8.49 -2.91
C LEU A 29 10.74 -7.89 -1.94
N VAL A 30 10.29 -8.64 -0.93
CA VAL A 30 9.36 -8.16 0.10
C VAL A 30 9.92 -6.93 0.82
N ARG A 31 11.20 -6.98 1.23
CA ARG A 31 11.87 -5.82 1.84
C ARG A 31 11.90 -4.62 0.90
N LEU A 32 12.32 -4.82 -0.35
CA LEU A 32 12.32 -3.75 -1.37
C LEU A 32 10.93 -3.13 -1.55
N LEU A 33 9.88 -3.95 -1.62
CA LEU A 33 8.51 -3.49 -1.79
C LEU A 33 8.00 -2.74 -0.57
N GLN A 34 8.30 -3.21 0.64
CA GLN A 34 7.95 -2.54 1.90
C GLN A 34 8.62 -1.17 1.99
N ASP A 35 9.92 -1.10 1.69
CA ASP A 35 10.71 0.13 1.73
C ASP A 35 10.18 1.20 0.75
N ASN A 36 9.49 0.79 -0.32
CA ASN A 36 8.99 1.67 -1.38
C ASN A 36 7.44 1.71 -1.45
N ALA A 37 6.76 1.23 -0.42
CA ALA A 37 5.29 1.18 -0.35
C ALA A 37 4.66 2.52 0.08
N HIS A 38 5.44 3.45 0.61
CA HIS A 38 4.96 4.66 1.25
C HIS A 38 4.56 5.73 0.22
N ALA A 39 3.39 6.32 0.43
CA ALA A 39 2.85 7.33 -0.47
C ALA A 39 2.16 8.44 0.33
N VAL A 40 1.99 9.58 -0.34
CA VAL A 40 1.32 10.74 0.24
C VAL A 40 0.39 11.37 -0.79
N ILE A 41 -0.77 11.80 -0.30
CA ILE A 41 -1.70 12.68 -1.00
C ILE A 41 -1.49 14.09 -0.49
N GLU A 42 -1.31 15.02 -1.42
CA GLU A 42 -0.84 16.36 -1.16
C GLU A 42 -1.75 17.38 -1.84
N THR A 43 -2.22 18.36 -1.08
CA THR A 43 -3.11 19.42 -1.56
C THR A 43 -2.88 20.71 -0.78
N ASP A 44 -3.08 21.84 -1.47
CA ASP A 44 -2.88 23.17 -0.91
C ASP A 44 -4.19 23.79 -0.37
N HIS A 45 -5.34 23.27 -0.80
CA HIS A 45 -6.64 23.93 -0.60
C HIS A 45 -7.76 23.00 -0.10
N ILE A 46 -7.50 21.69 0.00
CA ILE A 46 -8.49 20.70 0.41
C ILE A 46 -8.07 20.11 1.77
N GLU A 47 -9.02 19.97 2.70
CA GLU A 47 -8.80 19.27 3.96
C GLU A 47 -9.21 17.81 3.83
N PHE A 48 -8.45 16.91 4.47
CA PHE A 48 -8.81 15.49 4.52
C PHE A 48 -9.81 15.23 5.66
N ILE A 49 -11.10 15.31 5.35
CA ILE A 49 -12.18 15.01 6.31
C ILE A 49 -12.77 13.63 5.97
N PRO A 50 -12.67 12.62 6.84
CA PRO A 50 -13.28 11.32 6.59
C PRO A 50 -14.79 11.42 6.39
N THR A 51 -15.33 10.66 5.45
CA THR A 51 -16.77 10.60 5.18
C THR A 51 -17.58 10.22 6.41
N ASP A 52 -18.71 10.90 6.63
CA ASP A 52 -19.72 10.54 7.61
C ASP A 52 -20.86 9.71 6.99
N ASN A 53 -20.84 9.51 5.66
CA ASN A 53 -21.81 8.70 4.93
C ASN A 53 -21.57 7.20 5.21
N PRO A 54 -22.49 6.50 5.89
CA PRO A 54 -22.27 5.12 6.30
C PRO A 54 -22.08 4.15 5.13
N ALA A 55 -22.78 4.39 4.01
CA ALA A 55 -22.72 3.53 2.83
C ALA A 55 -21.37 3.67 2.12
N LEU A 56 -20.85 4.91 2.02
CA LEU A 56 -19.54 5.19 1.48
C LEU A 56 -18.44 4.64 2.39
N ALA A 57 -18.53 4.91 3.70
CA ALA A 57 -17.59 4.40 4.70
C ALA A 57 -17.49 2.86 4.66
N SER A 58 -18.62 2.16 4.50
CA SER A 58 -18.66 0.70 4.41
C SER A 58 -17.95 0.15 3.19
N VAL A 59 -18.26 0.67 2.00
CA VAL A 59 -17.61 0.18 0.79
C VAL A 59 -16.13 0.55 0.76
N THR A 60 -15.73 1.74 1.23
CA THR A 60 -14.32 2.11 1.28
C THR A 60 -13.55 1.30 2.33
N ALA A 61 -14.15 0.97 3.47
CA ALA A 61 -13.53 0.11 4.48
C ALA A 61 -13.28 -1.32 3.97
N ILE A 62 -14.24 -1.89 3.22
CA ILE A 62 -14.07 -3.21 2.61
C ILE A 62 -13.01 -3.16 1.50
N CYS A 63 -13.05 -2.14 0.65
CA CYS A 63 -12.02 -1.91 -0.36
C CYS A 63 -10.63 -1.75 0.28
N ASP A 64 -10.48 -0.96 1.34
CA ASP A 64 -9.21 -0.73 2.03
C ASP A 64 -8.72 -2.03 2.66
N LYS A 65 -9.62 -2.81 3.28
CA LYS A 65 -9.26 -4.11 3.82
C LYS A 65 -8.78 -5.06 2.74
N ILE A 66 -9.45 -5.12 1.59
CA ILE A 66 -8.98 -5.95 0.47
C ILE A 66 -7.63 -5.41 -0.01
N ILE A 67 -7.51 -4.13 -0.33
CA ILE A 67 -6.30 -3.53 -0.92
C ILE A 67 -5.12 -3.65 0.05
N ALA A 68 -5.31 -3.37 1.34
CA ALA A 68 -4.27 -3.37 2.36
C ALA A 68 -4.15 -4.69 3.14
N ARG A 69 -4.82 -5.79 2.73
CA ARG A 69 -4.91 -7.07 3.48
C ARG A 69 -3.56 -7.69 3.85
N GLY A 70 -2.51 -7.44 3.07
CA GLY A 70 -1.19 -7.94 3.40
C GLY A 70 -0.03 -7.33 2.60
N ASN A 71 1.17 -7.39 3.17
CA ASN A 71 2.40 -7.36 2.39
C ASN A 71 2.52 -8.71 1.63
N PRO A 72 3.00 -8.71 0.41
CA PRO A 72 2.57 -7.73 -0.57
C PRO A 72 1.23 -8.20 -1.29
N THR A 73 0.25 -7.33 -1.52
CA THR A 73 -1.04 -7.49 -2.26
C THR A 73 -1.06 -7.28 -3.79
N LEU A 74 -1.37 -8.23 -4.69
CA LEU A 74 -1.50 -7.87 -6.12
C LEU A 74 -2.77 -7.08 -6.46
N VAL A 75 -2.67 -6.52 -7.66
CA VAL A 75 -3.31 -5.39 -8.30
C VAL A 75 -4.31 -5.93 -9.32
N ASP A 76 -5.19 -6.85 -8.92
CA ASP A 76 -6.14 -7.52 -9.83
C ASP A 76 -5.55 -8.61 -10.76
N LEU A 77 -6.33 -9.70 -10.94
CA LEU A 77 -5.93 -10.86 -11.74
C LEU A 77 -5.93 -10.56 -13.24
N ASP A 78 -6.85 -9.71 -13.72
CA ASP A 78 -6.90 -9.36 -15.14
C ASP A 78 -5.68 -8.50 -15.50
N PHE A 79 -5.27 -7.59 -14.60
CA PHE A 79 -4.04 -6.83 -14.77
C PHE A 79 -2.78 -7.71 -14.70
N GLU A 80 -2.71 -8.65 -13.76
CA GLU A 80 -1.62 -9.65 -13.71
C GLU A 80 -1.52 -10.39 -15.05
N GLN A 81 -2.66 -10.85 -15.59
CA GLN A 81 -2.72 -11.51 -16.88
C GLN A 81 -2.28 -10.57 -18.03
N ALA A 82 -2.72 -9.31 -18.04
CA ALA A 82 -2.34 -8.35 -19.06
C ALA A 82 -0.83 -8.08 -19.08
N LEU A 83 -0.20 -7.95 -17.90
CA LEU A 83 1.25 -7.81 -17.77
C LEU A 83 1.98 -9.05 -18.28
N LEU A 84 1.57 -10.24 -17.81
CA LEU A 84 2.25 -11.50 -18.11
C LEU A 84 2.07 -11.97 -19.56
N SER A 85 0.94 -11.67 -20.18
CA SER A 85 0.68 -11.98 -21.60
C SER A 85 1.13 -10.88 -22.57
N GLY A 86 1.43 -9.68 -22.06
CA GLY A 86 1.90 -8.54 -22.82
C GLY A 86 3.38 -8.21 -22.53
N PRO A 87 3.66 -7.12 -21.80
CA PRO A 87 5.01 -6.57 -21.67
C PRO A 87 6.01 -7.48 -20.94
N CYS A 88 5.58 -8.41 -20.08
CA CYS A 88 6.49 -9.34 -19.40
C CYS A 88 6.85 -10.57 -20.26
N LEU A 89 6.07 -10.87 -21.30
CA LEU A 89 6.23 -12.08 -22.12
C LEU A 89 7.64 -12.25 -22.73
N PRO A 90 8.34 -11.20 -23.20
CA PRO A 90 9.70 -11.33 -23.74
C PRO A 90 10.76 -11.68 -22.69
N PHE A 91 10.47 -11.47 -21.41
CA PHE A 91 11.45 -11.57 -20.32
C PHE A 91 11.29 -12.81 -19.47
N PHE A 92 10.09 -13.40 -19.43
CA PHE A 92 9.76 -14.50 -18.54
C PHE A 92 9.05 -15.64 -19.26
N ARG A 93 9.32 -16.87 -18.82
CA ARG A 93 8.50 -18.02 -19.19
C ARG A 93 7.25 -18.01 -18.32
N VAL A 94 6.11 -17.79 -18.95
CA VAL A 94 4.79 -17.76 -18.31
C VAL A 94 3.98 -18.98 -18.70
N GLU A 95 3.33 -19.61 -17.72
CA GLU A 95 2.47 -20.77 -17.88
C GLU A 95 1.11 -20.50 -17.25
N VAL A 96 0.02 -20.86 -17.93
CA VAL A 96 -1.33 -20.73 -17.37
C VAL A 96 -1.57 -21.85 -16.35
N MET A 97 -2.11 -21.51 -15.18
CA MET A 97 -2.46 -22.50 -14.16
C MET A 97 -3.76 -23.23 -14.55
N THR A 98 -3.64 -24.27 -15.38
CA THR A 98 -4.78 -25.07 -15.86
C THR A 98 -5.12 -26.26 -14.95
N GLU A 99 -4.14 -26.79 -14.21
CA GLU A 99 -4.31 -27.92 -13.30
C GLU A 99 -4.57 -27.48 -11.86
N GLY A 100 -5.39 -28.26 -11.14
CA GLY A 100 -5.68 -28.04 -9.71
C GLY A 100 -6.74 -26.95 -9.44
N PRO A 101 -6.93 -26.60 -8.15
CA PRO A 101 -7.97 -25.67 -7.72
C PRO A 101 -7.58 -24.21 -7.89
N SER A 102 -6.35 -23.89 -8.31
CA SER A 102 -5.87 -22.52 -8.40
C SER A 102 -6.12 -21.89 -9.78
N VAL A 103 -6.15 -20.56 -9.84
CA VAL A 103 -6.24 -19.75 -11.07
C VAL A 103 -5.12 -18.72 -11.13
N GLY A 104 -4.87 -18.21 -12.34
CA GLY A 104 -3.84 -17.22 -12.61
C GLY A 104 -2.74 -17.77 -13.49
N HIS A 105 -1.60 -17.10 -13.47
CA HIS A 105 -0.43 -17.46 -14.26
C HIS A 105 0.74 -17.78 -13.33
N ARG A 106 1.64 -18.61 -13.83
CA ARG A 106 2.91 -18.94 -13.20
C ARG A 106 4.06 -18.41 -14.03
N MET A 107 5.01 -17.75 -13.39
CA MET A 107 6.34 -17.49 -13.93
C MET A 107 7.25 -18.65 -13.55
N SER A 108 7.83 -19.33 -14.54
CA SER A 108 8.68 -20.49 -14.27
C SER A 108 10.17 -20.19 -14.37
N ALA A 109 10.57 -19.16 -15.14
CA ALA A 109 11.98 -18.80 -15.33
C ALA A 109 12.13 -17.42 -15.99
N LEU A 110 13.27 -16.77 -15.74
CA LEU A 110 13.75 -15.64 -16.53
C LEU A 110 14.26 -16.16 -17.89
N GLN A 111 13.84 -15.53 -19.00
CA GLN A 111 14.21 -15.88 -20.37
C GLN A 111 15.35 -15.04 -20.94
N ILE A 112 15.80 -14.04 -20.19
CA ILE A 112 16.91 -13.16 -20.54
C ILE A 112 18.16 -13.52 -19.72
N PRO A 113 19.36 -13.16 -20.22
CA PRO A 113 20.58 -13.30 -19.42
C PRO A 113 20.46 -12.53 -18.11
N GLY A 114 20.79 -13.17 -16.99
CA GLY A 114 20.81 -12.58 -15.67
C GLY A 114 20.20 -13.48 -14.60
N THR A 115 20.15 -12.96 -13.38
CA THR A 115 19.61 -13.63 -12.19
C THR A 115 18.44 -12.86 -11.59
N LEU A 116 17.64 -13.51 -10.74
CA LEU A 116 16.58 -12.84 -9.99
C LEU A 116 17.14 -11.76 -9.05
N GLN A 117 18.35 -11.95 -8.52
CA GLN A 117 19.00 -10.94 -7.69
C GLN A 117 19.40 -9.71 -8.51
N GLU A 118 19.93 -9.88 -9.72
CA GLU A 118 20.22 -8.77 -10.63
C GLU A 118 18.95 -8.02 -11.04
N LEU A 119 17.79 -8.69 -11.10
CA LEU A 119 16.50 -8.04 -11.30
C LEU A 119 16.14 -7.08 -10.15
N LEU A 120 16.43 -7.48 -8.89
CA LEU A 120 16.25 -6.58 -7.73
C LEU A 120 17.20 -5.39 -7.81
N THR A 121 18.47 -5.62 -8.19
CA THR A 121 19.43 -4.54 -8.40
C THR A 121 18.94 -3.57 -9.48
N ALA A 122 18.47 -4.08 -10.62
CA ALA A 122 17.88 -3.25 -11.69
C ALA A 122 16.67 -2.45 -11.19
N THR A 123 15.83 -3.04 -10.33
CA THR A 123 14.70 -2.33 -9.71
C THR A 123 15.17 -1.18 -8.81
N GLN A 124 16.20 -1.40 -7.98
CA GLN A 124 16.79 -0.36 -7.14
C GLN A 124 17.42 0.76 -7.96
N GLU A 125 18.05 0.43 -9.09
CA GLU A 125 18.58 1.42 -10.03
C GLU A 125 17.44 2.28 -10.60
N LEU A 126 16.36 1.66 -11.09
CA LEU A 126 15.19 2.38 -11.62
C LEU A 126 14.57 3.34 -10.60
N LEU A 127 14.44 2.94 -9.34
CA LEU A 127 13.91 3.79 -8.26
C LEU A 127 14.79 5.02 -7.98
N GLY A 128 16.07 4.98 -8.35
CA GLY A 128 17.02 6.08 -8.23
C GLY A 128 17.17 6.93 -9.49
N LEU A 129 16.40 6.67 -10.55
CA LEU A 129 16.44 7.38 -11.82
C LEU A 129 15.24 8.35 -11.96
N PRO A 130 15.41 9.48 -12.67
CA PRO A 130 14.25 10.24 -13.14
C PRO A 130 13.47 9.42 -14.15
N PHE A 131 12.21 9.76 -14.39
CA PHE A 131 11.42 8.97 -15.32
C PHE A 131 11.83 9.23 -16.77
N GLY A 132 11.94 10.50 -17.18
CA GLY A 132 12.28 10.91 -18.55
C GLY A 132 13.65 11.57 -18.71
N ASP A 133 14.10 11.73 -19.96
CA ASP A 133 15.41 12.33 -20.29
C ASP A 133 15.44 13.86 -20.14
N ASN A 134 14.28 14.51 -19.99
CA ASN A 134 14.19 15.94 -19.70
C ASN A 134 14.46 16.19 -18.19
N ALA A 135 15.71 15.97 -17.78
CA ALA A 135 16.18 16.11 -16.41
C ALA A 135 15.95 17.52 -15.82
N ASP A 136 15.80 18.55 -16.66
CA ASP A 136 15.51 19.92 -16.20
C ASP A 136 14.13 20.09 -15.54
N GLY A 137 13.19 19.14 -15.74
CA GLY A 137 11.83 19.17 -15.18
C GLY A 137 11.57 18.21 -14.02
N ASP A 138 12.15 17.01 -14.05
CA ASP A 138 11.91 15.95 -13.03
C ASP A 138 12.63 16.22 -11.70
N PHE A 139 13.68 17.04 -11.72
CA PHE A 139 14.46 17.43 -10.54
C PHE A 139 14.21 18.87 -10.11
N ALA A 140 13.05 19.44 -10.46
CA ALA A 140 12.69 20.81 -10.10
C ALA A 140 13.00 21.06 -8.62
N SER A 141 13.98 21.95 -8.38
CA SER A 141 14.45 22.31 -7.06
C SER A 141 13.24 22.55 -6.15
N ARG A 142 13.06 21.73 -5.12
CA ARG A 142 11.93 21.83 -4.18
C ARG A 142 11.95 23.24 -3.58
N PRO A 143 11.11 24.19 -4.05
CA PRO A 143 11.15 25.52 -3.47
C PRO A 143 10.65 25.35 -2.04
N LEU A 144 11.50 25.64 -1.05
CA LEU A 144 11.02 25.67 0.33
C LEU A 144 9.83 26.63 0.38
N PRO A 145 8.68 26.19 0.93
CA PRO A 145 7.57 27.08 1.23
C PRO A 145 8.08 28.31 1.97
N THR A 146 7.50 29.48 1.71
CA THR A 146 7.94 30.76 2.29
C THR A 146 8.10 30.66 3.82
N GLU A 147 7.16 30.00 4.49
CA GLU A 147 7.16 29.74 5.93
C GLU A 147 8.39 28.96 6.40
N LEU A 148 8.85 27.97 5.62
CA LEU A 148 10.03 27.20 5.97
C LEU A 148 11.33 27.91 5.60
N ARG A 149 11.32 28.84 4.62
CA ARG A 149 12.50 29.67 4.32
C ARG A 149 12.88 30.57 5.48
N GLU A 150 11.92 30.97 6.30
CA GLU A 150 12.19 31.75 7.52
C GLU A 150 12.88 30.93 8.61
N LEU A 151 12.77 29.59 8.54
CA LEU A 151 13.41 28.67 9.49
C LEU A 151 14.83 28.27 9.09
N THR A 152 15.21 28.49 7.82
CA THR A 152 16.51 28.04 7.30
C THR A 152 17.62 29.06 7.56
N SER A 153 18.82 28.57 7.91
CA SER A 153 20.03 29.37 8.09
C SER A 153 20.83 29.57 6.79
N GLN A 154 21.72 30.59 6.77
CA GLN A 154 22.68 30.78 5.68
C GLN A 154 23.62 29.57 5.55
N GLU A 155 23.97 28.95 6.67
CA GLU A 155 24.80 27.74 6.70
C GLU A 155 24.08 26.56 6.04
N GLU A 156 22.78 26.38 6.24
CA GLU A 156 22.02 25.36 5.51
C GLU A 156 22.02 25.60 3.99
N ASP A 157 21.93 26.85 3.54
CA ASP A 157 22.02 27.14 2.11
C ASP A 157 23.41 26.80 1.54
N ILE A 158 24.48 27.06 2.30
CA ILE A 158 25.85 26.63 1.95
C ILE A 158 25.94 25.10 1.92
N PHE A 159 25.40 24.43 2.94
CA PHE A 159 25.37 22.97 3.03
C PHE A 159 24.70 22.35 1.81
N LEU A 160 23.52 22.85 1.44
CA LEU A 160 22.79 22.39 0.25
C LEU A 160 23.61 22.58 -1.03
N ALA A 161 24.16 23.78 -1.22
CA ALA A 161 24.93 24.10 -2.42
C ALA A 161 26.18 23.21 -2.56
N GLU A 162 26.87 22.95 -1.46
CA GLU A 162 28.03 22.05 -1.45
C GLU A 162 27.64 20.59 -1.62
N PHE A 163 26.53 20.14 -1.05
CA PHE A 163 25.99 18.81 -1.27
C PHE A 163 25.72 18.59 -2.76
N ILE A 164 24.98 19.49 -3.42
CA ILE A 164 24.68 19.41 -4.86
C ILE A 164 25.98 19.41 -5.67
N LYS A 165 26.95 20.25 -5.32
CA LYS A 165 28.26 20.29 -6.00
C LYS A 165 29.02 18.96 -5.94
N VAL A 166 28.92 18.21 -4.85
CA VAL A 166 29.63 16.93 -4.66
C VAL A 166 28.83 15.74 -5.17
N PHE A 167 27.53 15.69 -4.88
CA PHE A 167 26.65 14.56 -5.21
C PHE A 167 26.00 14.68 -6.60
N GLY A 168 26.00 15.87 -7.20
CA GLY A 168 25.33 16.18 -8.46
C GLY A 168 23.83 16.45 -8.27
N ASP A 169 23.21 17.07 -9.27
CA ASP A 169 21.80 17.52 -9.20
C ASP A 169 20.82 16.37 -8.93
N ARG A 170 21.04 15.21 -9.55
CA ARG A 170 20.19 14.02 -9.39
C ARG A 170 20.07 13.56 -7.93
N LEU A 171 21.19 13.39 -7.25
CA LEU A 171 21.19 13.00 -5.84
C LEU A 171 20.87 14.19 -4.93
N GLY A 172 21.21 15.41 -5.36
CA GLY A 172 20.80 16.66 -4.71
C GLY A 172 19.29 16.80 -4.58
N ALA A 173 18.53 16.38 -5.59
CA ALA A 173 17.06 16.40 -5.56
C ALA A 173 16.44 15.47 -4.51
N LYS A 174 17.18 14.45 -4.06
CA LYS A 174 16.79 13.51 -3.00
C LYS A 174 17.15 14.02 -1.60
N LEU A 175 17.72 15.22 -1.49
CA LEU A 175 18.00 15.90 -0.22
C LEU A 175 16.82 16.81 0.15
N HIS A 176 16.09 16.44 1.19
CA HIS A 176 14.93 17.15 1.68
C HIS A 176 15.30 18.05 2.86
N ARG A 177 14.85 19.30 2.84
CA ARG A 177 15.10 20.28 3.90
C ARG A 177 13.97 20.35 4.91
N GLN A 178 14.30 20.65 6.17
CA GLN A 178 13.36 21.00 7.23
C GLN A 178 12.25 19.95 7.37
N VAL A 179 12.59 18.67 7.52
CA VAL A 179 11.62 17.57 7.54
C VAL A 179 11.16 17.28 8.97
N LEU A 180 9.87 17.04 9.19
CA LEU A 180 9.37 16.71 10.53
C LEU A 180 9.77 15.29 10.95
N ILE A 181 9.99 15.04 12.23
CA ILE A 181 10.27 13.67 12.70
C ILE A 181 9.08 12.75 12.46
N ARG A 182 7.85 13.23 12.68
CA ARG A 182 6.63 12.44 12.37
C ARG A 182 6.54 12.03 10.91
N ASP A 183 7.25 12.74 10.02
CA ASP A 183 7.32 12.44 8.61
C ASP A 183 8.32 11.31 8.30
N LEU A 184 9.17 10.92 9.25
CA LEU A 184 10.23 9.93 9.08
C LEU A 184 9.95 8.62 9.82
N VAL A 185 9.41 8.73 11.04
CA VAL A 185 9.25 7.61 11.99
C VAL A 185 7.99 7.77 12.84
N ASP A 186 7.45 6.64 13.33
CA ASP A 186 6.42 6.64 14.37
C ASP A 186 7.03 7.09 15.71
N SER A 187 6.46 8.12 16.35
CA SER A 187 6.88 8.56 17.68
C SER A 187 5.67 8.69 18.60
N PRO A 188 5.68 8.07 19.79
CA PRO A 188 4.65 8.28 20.80
C PRO A 188 4.82 9.60 21.57
N ASP A 189 5.92 10.32 21.33
CA ASP A 189 6.21 11.62 21.94
C ASP A 189 5.87 12.75 20.96
N ASP A 190 4.82 13.51 21.28
CA ASP A 190 4.33 14.63 20.48
C ASP A 190 5.37 15.75 20.32
N GLU A 191 6.22 16.00 21.33
CA GLU A 191 7.26 17.04 21.27
C GLU A 191 8.32 16.67 20.22
N LEU A 192 8.79 15.42 20.25
CA LEU A 192 9.72 14.91 19.24
C LEU A 192 9.05 14.85 17.87
N ALA A 193 7.83 14.34 17.77
CA ALA A 193 7.10 14.20 16.52
C ALA A 193 6.92 15.53 15.77
N GLN A 194 6.72 16.62 16.51
CA GLN A 194 6.55 17.98 15.97
C GLN A 194 7.88 18.70 15.69
N SER A 195 9.01 18.19 16.16
CA SER A 195 10.33 18.74 15.86
C SER A 195 10.77 18.42 14.42
N ARG A 196 11.77 19.17 13.92
CA ARG A 196 12.32 19.03 12.56
C ARG A 196 13.79 18.63 12.59
N VAL A 197 14.21 18.02 11.50
CA VAL A 197 15.62 17.81 11.14
C VAL A 197 15.98 18.70 9.94
N ASP A 198 17.23 19.17 9.89
CA ASP A 198 17.63 20.14 8.88
C ASP A 198 17.64 19.55 7.48
N PHE A 199 18.22 18.34 7.32
CA PHE A 199 18.20 17.62 6.06
C PHE A 199 17.95 16.13 6.22
N VAL A 200 17.27 15.56 5.23
CA VAL A 200 17.02 14.13 5.07
C VAL A 200 17.44 13.72 3.67
N PHE A 201 18.25 12.67 3.56
CA PHE A 201 18.61 12.06 2.29
C PHE A 201 18.16 10.59 2.32
N GLN A 202 17.27 10.23 1.41
CA GLN A 202 16.72 8.88 1.29
C GLN A 202 16.79 8.41 -0.16
N VAL A 203 17.66 7.44 -0.45
CA VAL A 203 17.78 6.83 -1.78
C VAL A 203 18.14 5.36 -1.64
N GLY A 204 17.36 4.47 -2.26
CA GLY A 204 17.50 3.03 -2.06
C GLY A 204 17.37 2.69 -0.57
N GLY A 205 18.25 1.84 -0.05
CA GLY A 205 18.34 1.54 1.39
C GLY A 205 19.21 2.49 2.21
N THR A 206 19.57 3.67 1.66
CA THR A 206 20.40 4.66 2.37
C THR A 206 19.53 5.73 2.99
N HIS A 207 19.53 5.82 4.32
CA HIS A 207 18.69 6.76 5.09
C HIS A 207 19.56 7.63 5.98
N TRP A 208 19.79 8.87 5.57
CA TRP A 208 20.66 9.81 6.28
C TRP A 208 19.87 11.02 6.76
N VAL A 209 20.20 11.45 7.96
CA VAL A 209 19.78 12.74 8.53
C VAL A 209 21.03 13.59 8.72
N PHE A 210 20.97 14.84 8.30
CA PHE A 210 22.02 15.81 8.57
C PHE A 210 21.49 16.95 9.43
N GLU A 211 22.25 17.31 10.45
CA GLU A 211 21.98 18.41 11.38
C GLU A 211 23.14 19.40 11.31
N VAL A 212 22.82 20.69 11.17
CA VAL A 212 23.76 21.80 11.12
C VAL A 212 23.77 22.51 12.48
N ASP A 213 24.64 22.03 13.37
CA ASP A 213 24.68 22.50 14.75
C ASP A 213 25.33 23.90 14.87
N GLY A 214 24.55 24.85 15.37
CA GLY A 214 25.01 26.18 15.79
C GLY A 214 25.64 26.21 17.20
N ALA A 215 26.10 27.39 17.65
CA ALA A 215 26.63 27.57 19.01
C ALA A 215 25.59 27.34 20.13
N GLN A 216 24.30 27.33 19.77
CA GLN A 216 23.15 27.21 20.67
C GLN A 216 22.95 25.76 21.20
N HIS A 217 23.56 24.73 20.59
CA HIS A 217 23.51 23.33 21.06
C HIS A 217 24.41 23.03 22.29
N THR A 218 24.88 24.06 22.97
CA THR A 218 25.68 23.93 24.20
C THR A 218 24.83 23.89 25.47
N GLU A 219 23.53 24.21 25.38
CA GLU A 219 22.61 24.16 26.52
C GLU A 219 22.20 22.72 26.90
N PRO A 220 22.17 22.36 28.21
CA PRO A 220 21.88 20.99 28.65
C PRO A 220 20.51 20.44 28.24
N GLY A 221 19.49 21.30 28.16
CA GLY A 221 18.12 20.91 27.75
C GLY A 221 18.05 20.52 26.27
N GLN A 222 18.64 21.33 25.40
CA GLN A 222 18.72 21.09 23.96
C GLN A 222 19.48 19.78 23.67
N ARG A 223 20.59 19.53 24.38
CA ARG A 223 21.37 18.28 24.24
C ARG A 223 20.58 17.03 24.58
N ASN A 224 19.67 17.10 25.55
CA ASN A 224 18.84 15.95 25.91
C ASN A 224 17.81 15.67 24.81
N LEU A 225 17.14 16.70 24.32
CA LEU A 225 16.20 16.58 23.19
C LEU A 225 16.89 16.04 21.94
N ASP A 226 18.07 16.58 21.60
CA ASP A 226 18.92 16.10 20.51
C ASP A 226 19.29 14.62 20.68
N ALA A 227 19.72 14.20 21.87
CA ALA A 227 20.06 12.80 22.12
C ALA A 227 18.85 11.87 22.01
N ARG A 228 17.67 12.30 22.47
CA ARG A 228 16.42 11.52 22.36
C ARG A 228 15.97 11.39 20.90
N ARG A 229 16.06 12.49 20.14
CA ARG A 229 15.78 12.51 18.69
C ARG A 229 16.73 11.59 17.93
N ASP A 230 18.03 11.69 18.17
CA ASP A 230 19.03 10.89 17.47
C ASP A 230 18.86 9.40 17.81
N ALA A 231 18.55 9.07 19.06
CA ALA A 231 18.25 7.71 19.48
C ALA A 231 17.01 7.16 18.77
N LEU A 232 15.92 7.93 18.71
CA LEU A 232 14.69 7.55 18.01
C LEU A 232 14.96 7.27 16.52
N LEU A 233 15.65 8.19 15.84
CA LEU A 233 15.98 8.05 14.42
C LEU A 233 16.87 6.82 14.18
N THR A 234 17.90 6.63 15.01
CA THR A 234 18.84 5.49 14.89
C THR A 234 18.16 4.16 15.15
N GLU A 235 17.25 4.07 16.13
CA GLU A 235 16.43 2.89 16.41
C GLU A 235 15.60 2.48 15.18
N HIS A 236 15.16 3.46 14.39
CA HIS A 236 14.39 3.25 13.15
C HIS A 236 15.27 3.20 11.88
N GLY A 237 16.59 2.98 12.03
CA GLY A 237 17.49 2.72 10.90
C GLY A 237 18.00 3.97 10.18
N TRP A 238 17.81 5.17 10.71
CA TRP A 238 18.41 6.40 10.18
C TRP A 238 19.84 6.59 10.69
N THR A 239 20.74 7.01 9.80
CA THR A 239 22.08 7.43 10.21
C THR A 239 22.11 8.94 10.37
N VAL A 240 22.36 9.42 11.59
CA VAL A 240 22.42 10.85 11.90
C VAL A 240 23.85 11.37 11.80
N PHE A 241 24.04 12.45 11.05
CA PHE A 241 25.30 13.16 10.92
C PHE A 241 25.16 14.61 11.40
N ARG A 242 26.03 15.02 12.31
CA ARG A 242 26.09 16.40 12.81
C ARG A 242 27.30 17.12 12.23
N VAL A 243 27.09 18.31 11.68
CA VAL A 243 28.15 19.21 11.21
C VAL A 243 28.00 20.57 11.88
N THR A 244 29.09 21.13 12.36
CA THR A 244 29.03 22.46 13.00
C THR A 244 28.96 23.56 11.95
N THR A 245 28.29 24.66 12.27
CA THR A 245 28.29 25.90 11.45
C THR A 245 29.70 26.37 11.08
N ALA A 246 30.70 26.16 11.96
CA ALA A 246 32.10 26.45 11.67
C ALA A 246 32.70 25.56 10.58
N GLN A 247 32.38 24.27 10.56
CA GLN A 247 32.79 23.33 9.51
C GLN A 247 32.11 23.66 8.19
N VAL A 248 30.82 23.99 8.20
CA VAL A 248 30.07 24.42 7.00
C VAL A 248 30.75 25.63 6.35
N ARG A 249 31.09 26.65 7.14
CA ARG A 249 31.76 27.87 6.63
C ARG A 249 33.19 27.63 6.14
N GLN A 250 33.86 26.58 6.62
CA GLN A 250 35.20 26.19 6.16
C GLN A 250 35.16 25.35 4.86
N GLY A 251 33.98 24.86 4.49
CA GLY A 251 33.74 23.99 3.35
C GLY A 251 33.74 22.51 3.73
N LEU A 252 32.71 21.80 3.26
CA LEU A 252 32.42 20.39 3.51
C LEU A 252 32.80 19.49 2.34
N GLN A 253 33.43 19.99 1.28
CA GLN A 253 33.71 19.19 0.08
C GLN A 253 34.43 17.87 0.40
N ALA A 254 35.52 17.88 1.18
CA ALA A 254 36.24 16.66 1.56
C ALA A 254 35.41 15.73 2.48
N TRP A 255 34.54 16.32 3.30
CA TRP A 255 33.65 15.59 4.19
C TRP A 255 32.58 14.85 3.39
N PHE A 256 31.92 15.54 2.47
CA PHE A 256 30.94 14.95 1.55
C PHE A 256 31.56 13.92 0.63
N GLU A 257 32.78 14.13 0.11
CA GLU A 257 33.49 13.10 -0.69
C GLU A 257 33.78 11.83 0.12
N THR A 258 33.93 11.95 1.44
CA THR A 258 34.05 10.77 2.31
C THR A 258 32.70 10.06 2.42
N ARG A 259 31.61 10.79 2.68
CA ARG A 259 30.26 10.22 2.75
C ARG A 259 29.80 9.61 1.44
N LYS A 260 30.13 10.23 0.32
CA LYS A 260 29.79 9.74 -1.01
C LYS A 260 30.33 8.33 -1.26
N ARG A 261 31.46 7.94 -0.65
CA ARG A 261 32.01 6.57 -0.73
C ARG A 261 31.22 5.53 0.06
N ASP A 262 30.39 5.95 1.01
CA ASP A 262 29.51 5.08 1.77
C ASP A 262 28.27 4.68 0.94
N LEU A 263 27.99 5.36 -0.19
CA LEU A 263 26.88 5.03 -1.07
C LEU A 263 27.20 3.79 -1.95
N PRO A 264 26.19 2.94 -2.23
CA PRO A 264 26.29 1.92 -3.25
C PRO A 264 26.77 2.47 -4.59
N ALA A 265 27.69 1.77 -5.26
CA ALA A 265 28.26 2.21 -6.54
C ALA A 265 27.19 2.41 -7.63
N THR A 266 26.11 1.62 -7.60
CA THR A 266 24.96 1.71 -8.49
C THR A 266 24.22 3.05 -8.38
N LEU A 267 24.21 3.67 -7.19
CA LEU A 267 23.65 5.01 -7.00
C LEU A 267 24.58 6.11 -7.47
N LEU A 268 25.90 5.91 -7.48
CA LEU A 268 26.88 6.94 -7.83
C LEU A 268 27.11 7.08 -9.34
N SER A 269 27.10 5.98 -10.07
CA SER A 269 27.33 5.92 -11.50
C SER A 269 26.24 5.06 -12.14
N PRO A 270 25.03 5.62 -12.29
CA PRO A 270 23.93 4.88 -12.89
C PRO A 270 24.30 4.53 -14.33
N GLY A 271 23.94 3.33 -14.77
CA GLY A 271 24.19 2.91 -16.17
C GLY A 271 23.35 3.66 -17.20
N PHE A 272 22.38 4.46 -16.74
CA PHE A 272 21.34 5.11 -17.54
C PHE A 272 21.01 6.49 -17.00
N ASP A 273 20.48 7.36 -17.87
CA ASP A 273 20.10 8.72 -17.52
C ASP A 273 18.68 8.80 -16.94
N SER A 274 17.81 7.87 -17.32
CA SER A 274 16.37 7.85 -16.98
C SER A 274 15.79 6.44 -16.96
N VAL A 275 14.61 6.26 -16.35
CA VAL A 275 13.84 5.01 -16.43
C VAL A 275 13.54 4.67 -17.88
N GLN A 276 13.11 5.65 -18.69
CA GLN A 276 12.80 5.45 -20.11
C GLN A 276 14.02 4.95 -20.92
N SER A 277 15.19 5.54 -20.74
CA SER A 277 16.40 5.09 -21.41
C SER A 277 16.86 3.71 -20.93
N ALA A 278 16.70 3.41 -19.64
CA ALA A 278 17.04 2.12 -19.04
C ALA A 278 16.17 0.98 -19.60
N ILE A 279 14.85 1.15 -19.65
CA ILE A 279 13.93 0.10 -20.15
C ILE A 279 14.08 -0.13 -21.66
N VAL A 280 14.51 0.87 -22.43
CA VAL A 280 14.80 0.71 -23.86
C VAL A 280 16.13 -0.01 -24.08
N SER A 281 17.13 0.28 -23.24
CA SER A 281 18.51 -0.18 -23.45
C SER A 281 18.82 -1.51 -22.78
N SER A 282 18.04 -1.94 -21.78
CA SER A 282 18.28 -3.15 -21.00
C SER A 282 17.01 -3.96 -20.79
N HIS A 283 17.01 -5.20 -21.31
CA HIS A 283 15.92 -6.14 -21.07
C HIS A 283 15.72 -6.44 -19.58
N LEU A 284 16.80 -6.42 -18.77
CA LEU A 284 16.70 -6.65 -17.34
C LEU A 284 15.95 -5.51 -16.63
N HIS A 285 16.22 -4.26 -17.02
CA HIS A 285 15.51 -3.09 -16.50
C HIS A 285 14.06 -3.04 -16.99
N ALA A 286 13.81 -3.39 -18.26
CA ALA A 286 12.45 -3.55 -18.76
C ALA A 286 11.67 -4.62 -17.97
N ALA A 287 12.29 -5.77 -17.70
CA ALA A 287 11.70 -6.83 -16.88
C ALA A 287 11.38 -6.35 -15.46
N ALA A 288 12.31 -5.64 -14.80
CA ALA A 288 12.12 -5.07 -13.47
C ALA A 288 10.98 -4.02 -13.47
N TYR A 289 10.94 -3.16 -14.48
CA TYR A 289 9.91 -2.14 -14.63
C TYR A 289 8.50 -2.78 -14.70
N TYR A 290 8.28 -3.72 -15.61
CA TYR A 290 6.95 -4.30 -15.82
C TYR A 290 6.55 -5.32 -14.75
N ALA A 291 7.50 -6.12 -14.24
CA ALA A 291 7.19 -7.21 -13.31
C ALA A 291 7.31 -6.81 -11.83
N ILE A 292 7.88 -5.64 -11.51
CA ILE A 292 8.02 -5.15 -10.13
C ILE A 292 7.46 -3.74 -9.96
N LEU A 293 7.99 -2.76 -10.69
CA LEU A 293 7.70 -1.35 -10.45
C LEU A 293 6.27 -0.94 -10.84
N VAL A 294 5.80 -1.38 -12.01
CA VAL A 294 4.43 -1.10 -12.48
C VAL A 294 3.39 -1.64 -11.48
N PRO A 295 3.41 -2.91 -11.06
CA PRO A 295 2.48 -3.38 -10.03
C PRO A 295 2.58 -2.63 -8.69
N LEU A 296 3.79 -2.36 -8.18
CA LEU A 296 3.95 -1.60 -6.94
C LEU A 296 3.28 -0.23 -7.00
N THR A 297 3.49 0.47 -8.11
CA THR A 297 3.04 1.85 -8.28
C THR A 297 1.54 1.93 -8.58
N THR A 298 0.99 0.98 -9.35
CA THR A 298 -0.46 0.84 -9.50
C THR A 298 -1.14 0.61 -8.15
N HIS A 299 -0.57 -0.22 -7.28
CA HIS A 299 -1.13 -0.49 -5.95
C HIS A 299 -1.14 0.76 -5.05
N ARG A 300 -0.04 1.55 -5.10
CA ARG A 300 0.05 2.85 -4.41
C ARG A 300 -1.00 3.83 -4.91
N CYS A 301 -1.19 3.93 -6.22
CA CYS A 301 -2.24 4.79 -6.77
C CYS A 301 -3.64 4.28 -6.38
N LEU A 302 -3.89 2.97 -6.47
CA LEU A 302 -5.17 2.34 -6.09
C LEU A 302 -5.59 2.69 -4.66
N ARG A 303 -4.69 2.55 -3.68
CA ARG A 303 -4.97 2.93 -2.29
C ARG A 303 -5.12 4.44 -2.11
N GLY A 304 -4.36 5.25 -2.86
CA GLY A 304 -4.50 6.71 -2.87
C GLY A 304 -5.87 7.16 -3.37
N LEU A 305 -6.33 6.60 -4.49
CA LEU A 305 -7.67 6.86 -5.03
C LEU A 305 -8.77 6.48 -4.04
N LEU A 306 -8.61 5.37 -3.33
CA LEU A 306 -9.55 4.96 -2.29
C LEU A 306 -9.64 6.01 -1.18
N HIS A 307 -8.51 6.57 -0.75
CA HIS A 307 -8.49 7.65 0.23
C HIS A 307 -9.17 8.92 -0.27
N LEU A 308 -9.10 9.24 -1.57
CA LEU A 308 -9.85 10.37 -2.12
C LEU A 308 -11.36 10.18 -2.01
N TYR A 309 -11.87 8.95 -2.15
CA TYR A 309 -13.28 8.64 -1.89
C TYR A 309 -13.61 8.63 -0.40
N SER A 310 -12.76 8.04 0.44
CA SER A 310 -13.02 7.96 1.89
C SER A 310 -13.01 9.33 2.58
N HIS A 311 -12.48 10.36 1.91
CA HIS A 311 -12.50 11.75 2.38
C HIS A 311 -13.40 12.66 1.50
N GLU A 312 -14.26 12.07 0.68
CA GLU A 312 -15.25 12.77 -0.18
C GLU A 312 -14.67 13.81 -1.15
N ILE A 313 -13.37 13.72 -1.43
CA ILE A 313 -12.70 14.54 -2.45
C ILE A 313 -13.14 14.08 -3.84
N LEU A 314 -13.27 12.76 -4.01
CA LEU A 314 -14.03 12.16 -5.11
C LEU A 314 -15.43 11.79 -4.62
N ASP A 315 -16.42 12.09 -5.45
CA ASP A 315 -17.84 11.90 -5.19
C ASP A 315 -18.39 10.79 -6.08
N PRO A 316 -18.70 9.61 -5.52
CA PRO A 316 -19.14 8.46 -6.28
C PRO A 316 -20.57 8.59 -6.82
N THR A 317 -21.32 9.62 -6.41
CA THR A 317 -22.73 9.79 -6.76
C THR A 317 -22.96 10.55 -8.06
N ARG A 318 -21.92 11.21 -8.60
CA ARG A 318 -21.96 11.96 -9.86
C ARG A 318 -20.94 11.42 -10.85
N ASN A 319 -21.18 11.68 -12.13
CA ASN A 319 -20.16 11.46 -13.16
C ASN A 319 -19.13 12.59 -13.07
N GLN A 320 -17.96 12.31 -12.49
CA GLN A 320 -16.91 13.31 -12.32
C GLN A 320 -15.99 13.36 -13.54
N ARG A 321 -15.60 14.57 -13.93
CA ARG A 321 -14.59 14.76 -14.97
C ARG A 321 -13.24 15.05 -14.32
N ILE A 322 -12.29 14.14 -14.52
CA ILE A 322 -10.99 14.16 -13.86
C ILE A 322 -9.91 14.36 -14.91
N LEU A 323 -9.05 15.36 -14.70
CA LEU A 323 -7.82 15.50 -15.48
C LEU A 323 -6.71 14.74 -14.77
N ILE A 324 -6.08 13.80 -15.45
CA ILE A 324 -4.90 13.09 -14.96
C ILE A 324 -3.67 13.68 -15.65
N LEU A 325 -2.71 14.13 -14.84
CA LEU A 325 -1.35 14.43 -15.29
C LEU A 325 -0.50 13.24 -14.88
N GLU A 326 -0.16 12.37 -15.83
CA GLU A 326 0.76 11.27 -15.57
C GLU A 326 2.20 11.73 -15.73
N GLU A 327 2.81 12.11 -14.61
CA GLU A 327 4.18 12.63 -14.58
C GLU A 327 5.22 11.53 -14.83
N ASP A 328 4.91 10.28 -14.49
CA ASP A 328 5.82 9.15 -14.67
C ASP A 328 5.17 7.87 -15.24
N ILE A 329 4.95 6.86 -14.40
CA ILE A 329 4.52 5.52 -14.80
C ILE A 329 3.01 5.57 -15.07
N PRO A 330 2.54 5.20 -16.27
CA PRO A 330 1.16 5.39 -16.70
C PRO A 330 0.22 4.34 -16.09
N ILE A 331 -0.15 4.49 -14.82
CA ILE A 331 -0.92 3.48 -14.06
C ILE A 331 -2.24 4.00 -13.48
N THR A 332 -2.49 5.30 -13.51
CA THR A 332 -3.63 5.91 -12.82
C THR A 332 -4.97 5.42 -13.37
N VAL A 333 -5.10 5.33 -14.69
CA VAL A 333 -6.30 4.79 -15.37
C VAL A 333 -6.56 3.35 -14.94
N GLU A 334 -5.51 2.55 -14.80
CA GLU A 334 -5.61 1.15 -14.39
C GLU A 334 -5.99 1.03 -12.90
N ALA A 335 -5.48 1.91 -12.04
CA ALA A 335 -5.88 2.00 -10.64
C ALA A 335 -7.38 2.33 -10.49
N PHE A 336 -7.89 3.29 -11.28
CA PHE A 336 -9.33 3.58 -11.34
C PHE A 336 -10.15 2.36 -11.78
N ARG A 337 -9.69 1.64 -12.82
CA ARG A 337 -10.35 0.44 -13.34
C ARG A 337 -10.51 -0.62 -12.24
N GLN A 338 -9.45 -0.89 -11.49
CA GLN A 338 -9.46 -1.91 -10.43
C GLN A 338 -10.33 -1.52 -9.24
N LEU A 339 -10.24 -0.26 -8.80
CA LEU A 339 -11.10 0.23 -7.73
C LEU A 339 -12.58 0.06 -8.10
N SER A 340 -12.93 0.45 -9.34
CA SER A 340 -14.29 0.31 -9.87
C SER A 340 -14.74 -1.15 -9.96
N ALA A 341 -13.85 -2.07 -10.33
CA ALA A 341 -14.17 -3.50 -10.39
C ALA A 341 -14.47 -4.08 -8.99
N ILE A 342 -13.59 -3.82 -8.02
CA ILE A 342 -13.78 -4.27 -6.62
C ILE A 342 -15.08 -3.69 -6.07
N TRP A 343 -15.28 -2.39 -6.22
CA TRP A 343 -16.47 -1.69 -5.74
C TRP A 343 -17.75 -2.22 -6.39
N GLY A 344 -17.77 -2.41 -7.71
CA GLY A 344 -18.93 -2.93 -8.44
C GLY A 344 -19.34 -4.32 -7.97
N HIS A 345 -18.37 -5.20 -7.68
CA HIS A 345 -18.65 -6.51 -7.11
C HIS A 345 -19.17 -6.44 -5.68
N ILE A 346 -18.71 -5.51 -4.84
CA ILE A 346 -19.31 -5.27 -3.51
C ILE A 346 -20.77 -4.81 -3.67
N HIS A 347 -21.01 -3.82 -4.53
CA HIS A 347 -22.36 -3.30 -4.78
C HIS A 347 -23.34 -4.38 -5.26
N THR A 348 -22.87 -5.30 -6.10
CA THR A 348 -23.67 -6.44 -6.60
C THR A 348 -24.23 -7.31 -5.48
N ILE A 349 -23.46 -7.52 -4.41
CA ILE A 349 -23.86 -8.37 -3.26
C ILE A 349 -24.41 -7.58 -2.07
N ALA A 350 -24.29 -6.25 -2.09
CA ALA A 350 -24.74 -5.34 -1.05
C ALA A 350 -25.17 -3.98 -1.66
N GLN A 351 -26.43 -3.94 -2.11
CA GLN A 351 -27.01 -2.81 -2.85
C GLN A 351 -27.20 -1.53 -2.03
N GLU A 352 -27.01 -1.57 -0.70
CA GLU A 352 -27.01 -0.37 0.15
C GLU A 352 -25.76 0.50 -0.08
N THR A 353 -24.71 -0.04 -0.71
CA THR A 353 -23.52 0.74 -1.11
C THR A 353 -23.81 1.60 -2.35
N PRO A 354 -23.09 2.73 -2.55
CA PRO A 354 -23.15 3.46 -3.81
C PRO A 354 -22.76 2.55 -4.98
N THR A 355 -23.31 2.81 -6.16
CA THR A 355 -22.82 2.16 -7.39
C THR A 355 -21.35 2.47 -7.61
N ALA A 356 -20.64 1.60 -8.35
CA ALA A 356 -19.28 1.90 -8.76
C ALA A 356 -19.21 3.29 -9.43
N PRO A 357 -18.23 4.13 -9.07
CA PRO A 357 -18.15 5.50 -9.54
C PRO A 357 -18.08 5.57 -11.07
N ARG A 358 -18.74 6.58 -11.66
CA ARG A 358 -18.62 6.89 -13.08
C ARG A 358 -17.71 8.09 -13.24
N PHE A 359 -16.84 8.05 -14.25
CA PHE A 359 -15.89 9.14 -14.47
C PHE A 359 -15.46 9.24 -15.92
N ASP A 360 -15.19 10.48 -16.31
CA ASP A 360 -14.60 10.86 -17.58
C ASP A 360 -13.17 11.33 -17.34
N LEU A 361 -12.20 10.52 -17.80
CA LEU A 361 -10.77 10.77 -17.61
C LEU A 361 -10.17 11.39 -18.88
N ASP A 362 -9.67 12.61 -18.73
CA ASP A 362 -8.74 13.18 -19.70
C ASP A 362 -7.32 12.96 -19.18
N VAL A 363 -6.44 12.41 -20.00
CA VAL A 363 -5.07 12.05 -19.59
C VAL A 363 -4.06 12.86 -20.40
N ILE A 364 -3.21 13.61 -19.72
CA ILE A 364 -2.00 14.23 -20.29
C ILE A 364 -0.79 13.40 -19.85
N GLY A 365 0.10 13.11 -20.79
CA GLY A 365 1.25 12.22 -20.59
C GLY A 365 1.06 10.90 -21.33
N ILE A 366 1.63 9.82 -20.77
CA ILE A 366 1.49 8.49 -21.34
C ILE A 366 0.17 7.89 -20.84
N CYS A 367 -0.72 7.51 -21.76
CA CYS A 367 -1.97 6.84 -21.41
C CYS A 367 -1.78 5.32 -21.56
N PRO A 368 -2.06 4.49 -20.53
CA PRO A 368 -2.07 3.05 -20.71
C PRO A 368 -3.25 2.64 -21.61
N VAL A 369 -3.06 1.61 -22.42
CA VAL A 369 -4.08 1.10 -23.35
C VAL A 369 -4.74 -0.12 -22.72
N HIS A 370 -5.74 0.10 -21.87
CA HIS A 370 -6.69 -0.94 -21.45
C HIS A 370 -8.10 -0.46 -21.81
N ALA A 371 -8.99 -1.39 -22.17
CA ALA A 371 -10.38 -1.03 -22.41
C ALA A 371 -10.99 -0.54 -21.09
N PRO A 372 -11.59 0.66 -21.05
CA PRO A 372 -12.26 1.13 -19.84
C PRO A 372 -13.44 0.21 -19.50
N LEU A 373 -13.76 0.11 -18.21
CA LEU A 373 -14.96 -0.60 -17.74
C LEU A 373 -16.23 0.17 -18.13
N GLU A 374 -17.38 -0.49 -18.05
CA GLU A 374 -18.66 0.19 -18.20
C GLU A 374 -18.79 1.34 -17.18
N GLY A 375 -19.11 2.55 -17.66
CA GLY A 375 -19.19 3.75 -16.82
C GLY A 375 -17.89 4.55 -16.69
N MET A 376 -16.82 4.13 -17.36
CA MET A 376 -15.53 4.83 -17.43
C MET A 376 -15.23 5.25 -18.86
N THR A 377 -14.74 6.48 -19.04
CA THR A 377 -14.05 6.87 -20.27
C THR A 377 -12.64 7.32 -19.95
N ALA A 378 -11.68 6.99 -20.81
CA ALA A 378 -10.31 7.47 -20.70
C ALA A 378 -9.84 7.87 -22.10
N ARG A 379 -9.41 9.12 -22.26
CA ARG A 379 -8.87 9.61 -23.53
C ARG A 379 -7.60 10.42 -23.31
N PRO A 380 -6.58 10.23 -24.15
CA PRO A 380 -5.43 11.12 -24.16
C PRO A 380 -5.85 12.49 -24.70
N VAL A 381 -5.40 13.57 -24.05
CA VAL A 381 -5.58 14.95 -24.49
C VAL A 381 -4.23 15.67 -24.53
N PRO A 382 -4.01 16.62 -25.44
CA PRO A 382 -2.74 17.37 -25.50
C PRO A 382 -2.62 18.45 -24.42
N GLY A 383 -3.70 18.73 -23.69
CA GLY A 383 -3.78 19.77 -22.67
C GLY A 383 -5.17 19.81 -22.03
N PRO A 384 -5.37 20.63 -20.98
CA PRO A 384 -6.65 20.75 -20.30
C PRO A 384 -7.74 21.31 -21.23
N GLU A 385 -8.89 20.64 -21.30
CA GLU A 385 -10.02 21.02 -22.16
C GLU A 385 -11.23 21.46 -21.32
N GLY A 386 -11.31 22.71 -20.87
CA GLY A 386 -12.45 23.20 -20.08
C GLY A 386 -12.29 22.92 -18.57
N SER A 387 -13.41 22.79 -17.84
CA SER A 387 -13.38 22.59 -16.38
C SER A 387 -13.31 21.11 -16.01
N TYR A 388 -12.59 20.84 -14.92
CA TYR A 388 -12.46 19.53 -14.29
C TYR A 388 -12.93 19.63 -12.84
N ASP A 389 -13.55 18.56 -12.32
CA ASP A 389 -13.90 18.46 -10.90
C ASP A 389 -12.62 18.33 -10.07
N ILE A 390 -11.70 17.47 -10.51
CA ILE A 390 -10.41 17.21 -9.88
C ILE A 390 -9.31 17.19 -10.93
N ILE A 391 -8.15 17.74 -10.57
CA ILE A 391 -6.91 17.57 -11.32
C ILE A 391 -5.99 16.69 -10.49
N LEU A 392 -5.63 15.54 -11.02
CA LEU A 392 -4.81 14.54 -10.36
C LEU A 392 -3.42 14.51 -10.99
N SER A 393 -2.44 15.14 -10.36
CA SER A 393 -1.03 14.98 -10.75
C SER A 393 -0.47 13.75 -10.05
N HIS A 394 -0.24 12.69 -10.81
CA HIS A 394 0.29 11.43 -10.31
C HIS A 394 1.76 11.29 -10.69
N GLY A 395 2.62 11.07 -9.70
CA GLY A 395 4.06 10.84 -9.87
C GLY A 395 4.56 9.91 -8.78
N CYS A 396 4.63 8.62 -9.08
CA CYS A 396 4.97 7.58 -8.11
C CYS A 396 6.46 7.51 -7.74
N LEU A 397 7.36 7.96 -8.62
CA LEU A 397 8.82 8.08 -8.40
C LEU A 397 9.22 9.46 -7.88
N MET A 398 8.29 10.41 -7.96
CA MET A 398 8.47 11.77 -7.43
C MET A 398 8.21 11.78 -5.93
N ASP A 399 9.13 12.36 -5.16
CA ASP A 399 8.98 12.47 -3.71
C ASP A 399 7.98 13.57 -3.31
N SER A 400 7.42 13.43 -2.11
CA SER A 400 6.57 14.42 -1.43
C SER A 400 7.08 15.85 -1.65
N GLY A 401 6.19 16.78 -1.98
CA GLY A 401 6.50 18.19 -2.20
C GLY A 401 7.25 18.51 -3.50
N SER A 402 7.43 17.54 -4.39
CA SER A 402 7.97 17.76 -5.75
C SER A 402 6.84 18.12 -6.72
N PHE A 403 7.14 19.02 -7.66
CA PHE A 403 6.21 19.50 -8.67
C PHE A 403 6.47 18.81 -10.01
N GLY A 404 5.42 18.27 -10.61
CA GLY A 404 5.51 17.56 -11.89
C GLY A 404 5.87 18.49 -13.06
N SER A 405 6.45 17.94 -14.12
CA SER A 405 6.76 18.73 -15.33
C SER A 405 5.48 19.07 -16.11
N LEU A 406 4.53 18.15 -16.19
CA LEU A 406 3.22 18.39 -16.81
C LEU A 406 2.39 19.33 -15.95
N GLU A 407 2.41 19.14 -14.63
CA GLU A 407 1.82 20.05 -13.66
C GLU A 407 2.31 21.48 -13.86
N GLN A 408 3.62 21.71 -13.87
CA GLN A 408 4.19 23.05 -14.04
C GLN A 408 3.89 23.65 -15.42
N MET A 409 3.89 22.82 -16.47
CA MET A 409 3.63 23.26 -17.84
C MET A 409 2.19 23.75 -18.01
N HIS A 410 1.23 23.01 -17.47
CA HIS A 410 -0.20 23.32 -17.67
C HIS A 410 -0.79 24.18 -16.55
N PHE A 411 -0.20 24.13 -15.35
CA PHE A 411 -0.67 24.81 -14.14
C PHE A 411 0.51 25.45 -13.38
N PRO A 412 1.14 26.51 -13.94
CA PRO A 412 2.22 27.23 -13.26
C PRO A 412 1.77 27.87 -11.93
N THR A 413 0.46 28.03 -11.74
CA THR A 413 -0.17 28.30 -10.45
C THR A 413 -1.14 27.16 -10.16
N ALA A 414 -0.97 26.50 -9.02
CA ALA A 414 -1.80 25.37 -8.62
C ALA A 414 -3.28 25.79 -8.50
N PRO A 415 -4.21 25.14 -9.21
CA PRO A 415 -5.64 25.37 -9.01
C PRO A 415 -6.12 24.74 -7.70
N GLU A 416 -7.26 25.22 -7.20
CA GLU A 416 -7.81 24.79 -5.89
C GLU A 416 -8.14 23.30 -5.82
N ASN A 417 -8.47 22.68 -6.95
CA ASN A 417 -8.83 21.27 -7.06
C ASN A 417 -7.67 20.37 -7.54
N LEU A 418 -6.42 20.85 -7.45
CA LEU A 418 -5.23 20.05 -7.73
C LEU A 418 -4.88 19.15 -6.54
N ILE A 419 -4.64 17.88 -6.84
CA ILE A 419 -4.21 16.86 -5.90
C ILE A 419 -2.97 16.20 -6.46
N ARG A 420 -1.98 16.01 -5.59
CA ARG A 420 -0.72 15.33 -5.93
C ARG A 420 -0.66 13.99 -5.23
N LEU A 421 -0.38 12.93 -5.98
CA LEU A 421 0.03 11.64 -5.43
C LEU A 421 1.53 11.49 -5.64
N ARG A 422 2.27 11.32 -4.53
CA ARG A 422 3.73 11.27 -4.51
C ARG A 422 4.23 10.10 -3.67
N HIS A 423 5.52 9.79 -3.80
CA HIS A 423 6.24 8.94 -2.86
C HIS A 423 6.43 9.67 -1.52
N ALA A 424 6.11 9.00 -0.41
CA ALA A 424 6.35 9.58 0.91
C ALA A 424 7.81 9.37 1.32
N ILE A 425 8.38 10.36 1.98
CA ILE A 425 9.68 10.22 2.64
C ILE A 425 9.45 9.50 3.98
N GLY A 426 10.38 8.64 4.37
CA GLY A 426 10.32 7.82 5.57
C GLY A 426 9.71 6.44 5.39
N PHE A 427 9.85 5.59 6.42
CA PHE A 427 9.45 4.17 6.40
C PHE A 427 8.31 3.87 7.39
N ARG A 428 7.49 4.88 7.68
CA ARG A 428 6.38 4.76 8.63
C ARG A 428 5.28 3.86 8.05
N THR A 429 4.84 2.86 8.82
CA THR A 429 3.77 1.96 8.39
C THR A 429 2.40 2.54 8.75
N GLU A 430 1.72 3.11 7.76
CA GLU A 430 0.36 3.66 7.88
C GLU A 430 -0.65 2.71 7.23
N ARG A 431 -0.70 1.48 7.74
CA ARG A 431 -1.61 0.41 7.29
C ARG A 431 -2.78 0.19 8.25
N ALA A 432 -3.13 1.18 9.07
CA ALA A 432 -4.35 1.11 9.87
C ALA A 432 -5.55 0.94 8.93
N LEU A 433 -6.40 -0.04 9.24
CA LEU A 433 -7.59 -0.33 8.45
C LEU A 433 -8.69 0.67 8.76
N GLN A 434 -9.50 0.98 7.75
CA GLN A 434 -10.75 1.68 7.95
C GLN A 434 -11.80 0.72 8.51
N TRP A 435 -12.56 1.18 9.52
CA TRP A 435 -13.58 0.38 10.19
C TRP A 435 -14.88 1.15 10.30
N CYS A 436 -16.01 0.48 10.12
CA CYS A 436 -17.32 1.10 10.28
C CYS A 436 -18.42 0.08 10.62
N GLU A 437 -19.65 0.57 10.71
CA GLU A 437 -20.84 -0.25 10.94
C GLU A 437 -21.01 -1.35 9.87
N PRO A 438 -21.63 -2.50 10.20
CA PRO A 438 -21.82 -3.60 9.26
C PRO A 438 -22.70 -3.23 8.06
N LEU A 439 -22.26 -3.67 6.88
CA LEU A 439 -23.02 -3.59 5.64
C LEU A 439 -24.11 -4.68 5.59
N ARG A 440 -25.28 -4.37 5.02
CA ARG A 440 -26.30 -5.40 4.74
C ARG A 440 -26.10 -6.01 3.36
N TYR A 441 -25.92 -7.32 3.36
CA TYR A 441 -25.80 -8.12 2.14
C TYR A 441 -27.16 -8.64 1.68
N ASP A 442 -27.43 -8.52 0.39
CA ASP A 442 -28.60 -9.12 -0.25
C ASP A 442 -28.22 -10.45 -0.90
N LEU A 443 -28.23 -11.54 -0.12
CA LEU A 443 -27.84 -12.88 -0.58
C LEU A 443 -28.90 -13.95 -0.27
N ALA A 444 -30.12 -13.53 0.06
CA ALA A 444 -31.21 -14.44 0.41
C ALA A 444 -31.65 -15.30 -0.79
N ASP A 445 -31.60 -14.76 -2.00
CA ASP A 445 -31.80 -15.47 -3.27
C ASP A 445 -30.73 -16.53 -3.51
N VAL A 446 -29.45 -16.20 -3.28
CA VAL A 446 -28.36 -17.18 -3.37
C VAL A 446 -28.55 -18.32 -2.37
N GLU A 447 -28.97 -18.01 -1.13
CA GLU A 447 -29.24 -19.03 -0.12
C GLU A 447 -30.42 -19.94 -0.52
N ARG A 448 -31.51 -19.38 -1.07
CA ARG A 448 -32.64 -20.18 -1.58
C ARG A 448 -32.25 -21.07 -2.76
N ALA A 449 -31.46 -20.55 -3.70
CA ALA A 449 -30.96 -21.35 -4.82
C ALA A 449 -30.15 -22.56 -4.35
N ILE A 450 -29.23 -22.37 -3.39
CA ILE A 450 -28.42 -23.46 -2.84
C ILE A 450 -29.27 -24.48 -2.07
N THR A 451 -30.19 -24.01 -1.23
CA THR A 451 -31.01 -24.89 -0.39
C THR A 451 -32.06 -25.69 -1.17
N SER A 452 -32.51 -25.17 -2.30
CA SER A 452 -33.50 -25.83 -3.18
C SER A 452 -32.88 -26.69 -4.28
N GLU A 453 -31.55 -26.70 -4.44
CA GLU A 453 -30.83 -27.41 -5.52
C GLU A 453 -31.20 -28.90 -5.64
N ASN A 454 -31.41 -29.57 -4.50
CA ASN A 454 -31.80 -30.99 -4.44
C ASN A 454 -33.32 -31.21 -4.26
N GLY A 455 -34.13 -30.16 -4.35
CA GLY A 455 -35.59 -30.22 -4.21
C GLY A 455 -36.33 -30.40 -5.54
N ASP A 456 -37.65 -30.56 -5.47
CA ASP A 456 -38.51 -30.78 -6.65
C ASP A 456 -38.62 -29.54 -7.58
N ASN A 457 -38.30 -28.34 -7.08
CA ASN A 457 -38.35 -27.09 -7.83
C ASN A 457 -37.17 -26.18 -7.44
N PRO A 458 -35.97 -26.41 -8.00
CA PRO A 458 -34.78 -25.64 -7.67
C PRO A 458 -34.91 -24.19 -8.13
N GLU A 459 -34.63 -23.24 -7.24
CA GLU A 459 -34.51 -21.83 -7.59
C GLU A 459 -33.20 -21.58 -8.36
N PRO A 460 -33.22 -20.76 -9.43
CA PRO A 460 -32.03 -20.48 -10.21
C PRO A 460 -31.03 -19.64 -9.40
N MET A 461 -29.74 -19.97 -9.51
CA MET A 461 -28.67 -19.16 -8.94
C MET A 461 -28.59 -17.79 -9.61
N THR A 462 -28.56 -16.71 -8.82
CA THR A 462 -28.32 -15.36 -9.32
C THR A 462 -26.88 -15.25 -9.83
N VAL A 463 -26.73 -15.29 -11.16
CA VAL A 463 -25.43 -15.37 -11.85
C VAL A 463 -24.51 -14.22 -11.45
N ASP A 464 -25.03 -12.99 -11.36
CA ASP A 464 -24.21 -11.81 -11.04
C ASP A 464 -23.65 -11.85 -9.61
N LYS A 465 -24.48 -12.23 -8.63
CA LYS A 465 -24.05 -12.38 -7.23
C LYS A 465 -23.06 -13.54 -7.06
N PHE A 466 -23.29 -14.66 -7.75
CA PHE A 466 -22.35 -15.77 -7.79
C PHE A 466 -21.00 -15.33 -8.36
N ASN A 467 -21.01 -14.64 -9.50
CA ASN A 467 -19.80 -14.14 -10.15
C ASN A 467 -19.06 -13.11 -9.28
N ALA A 468 -19.77 -12.23 -8.57
CA ALA A 468 -19.17 -11.28 -7.63
C ALA A 468 -18.47 -11.99 -6.44
N MET A 469 -19.11 -12.99 -5.83
CA MET A 469 -18.46 -13.77 -4.77
C MET A 469 -17.27 -14.56 -5.31
N ARG A 470 -17.40 -15.14 -6.50
CA ARG A 470 -16.31 -15.87 -7.17
C ARG A 470 -15.16 -14.94 -7.55
N PHE A 471 -15.43 -13.69 -7.91
CA PHE A 471 -14.41 -12.67 -8.15
C PHE A 471 -13.53 -12.51 -6.91
N PHE A 472 -14.10 -12.29 -5.71
CA PHE A 472 -13.31 -12.15 -4.49
C PHE A 472 -12.53 -13.41 -4.13
N LEU A 473 -13.14 -14.59 -4.29
CA LEU A 473 -12.44 -15.87 -4.08
C LEU A 473 -11.19 -15.98 -4.97
N ARG A 474 -11.33 -15.64 -6.25
CA ARG A 474 -10.23 -15.68 -7.22
C ARG A 474 -9.20 -14.60 -6.92
N HIS A 475 -9.65 -13.36 -6.75
CA HIS A 475 -8.82 -12.19 -6.56
C HIS A 475 -7.98 -12.27 -5.28
N ILE A 476 -8.56 -12.81 -4.19
CA ILE A 476 -7.89 -12.88 -2.88
C ILE A 476 -7.13 -14.20 -2.71
N PHE A 477 -7.79 -15.34 -2.95
CA PHE A 477 -7.24 -16.67 -2.61
C PHE A 477 -6.73 -17.46 -3.81
N ARG A 478 -6.81 -16.89 -5.03
CA ARG A 478 -6.44 -17.55 -6.29
C ARG A 478 -7.14 -18.90 -6.50
N LYS A 479 -8.34 -19.11 -5.93
CA LYS A 479 -9.11 -20.37 -6.09
C LYS A 479 -10.11 -20.27 -7.24
N ARG A 480 -10.24 -21.35 -8.01
CA ARG A 480 -11.04 -21.42 -9.24
C ARG A 480 -12.53 -21.30 -8.98
N ASP A 481 -13.02 -21.98 -7.96
CA ASP A 481 -14.41 -22.02 -7.56
C ASP A 481 -14.56 -22.45 -6.11
N PHE A 482 -15.76 -22.26 -5.56
CA PHE A 482 -16.12 -22.74 -4.23
C PHE A 482 -16.23 -24.27 -4.23
N TRP A 483 -15.81 -24.89 -3.13
CA TRP A 483 -16.17 -26.28 -2.86
C TRP A 483 -17.58 -26.37 -2.25
N ASP A 484 -18.15 -27.57 -2.30
CA ASP A 484 -19.48 -27.87 -1.79
C ASP A 484 -19.67 -27.34 -0.36
N GLY A 485 -20.78 -26.63 -0.15
CA GLY A 485 -21.14 -26.03 1.13
C GLY A 485 -20.44 -24.71 1.48
N GLN A 486 -19.30 -24.37 0.88
CA GLN A 486 -18.57 -23.12 1.22
C GLN A 486 -19.40 -21.87 0.91
N LEU A 487 -19.99 -21.82 -0.30
CA LEU A 487 -20.81 -20.68 -0.73
C LEU A 487 -22.02 -20.46 0.19
N HIS A 488 -22.62 -21.55 0.67
CA HIS A 488 -23.74 -21.48 1.61
C HIS A 488 -23.33 -20.83 2.93
N VAL A 489 -22.19 -21.27 3.49
CA VAL A 489 -21.65 -20.69 4.72
C VAL A 489 -21.33 -19.22 4.54
N ILE A 490 -20.60 -18.86 3.48
CA ILE A 490 -20.21 -17.47 3.18
C ILE A 490 -21.45 -16.57 3.05
N SER A 491 -22.45 -17.00 2.27
CA SER A 491 -23.70 -16.24 2.09
C SER A 491 -24.40 -15.96 3.42
N ARG A 492 -24.43 -16.93 4.33
CA ARG A 492 -25.02 -16.77 5.66
C ARG A 492 -24.21 -15.83 6.55
N LEU A 493 -22.87 -15.95 6.56
CA LEU A 493 -21.98 -15.11 7.35
C LEU A 493 -22.06 -13.64 6.92
N LEU A 494 -22.05 -13.37 5.61
CA LEU A 494 -22.19 -12.01 5.07
C LEU A 494 -23.56 -11.39 5.44
N GLN A 495 -24.62 -12.18 5.53
CA GLN A 495 -25.93 -11.72 6.01
C GLN A 495 -26.02 -11.56 7.54
N GLY A 496 -24.92 -11.76 8.29
CA GLY A 496 -24.90 -11.67 9.75
C GLY A 496 -25.67 -12.80 10.46
N LYS A 497 -25.90 -13.93 9.79
CA LYS A 497 -26.66 -15.07 10.36
C LYS A 497 -25.74 -15.96 11.18
N ALA A 498 -26.15 -16.26 12.41
CA ALA A 498 -25.52 -17.29 13.23
C ALA A 498 -25.51 -18.64 12.47
N THR A 499 -24.33 -19.26 12.39
CA THR A 499 -24.11 -20.42 11.52
C THR A 499 -23.23 -21.45 12.23
N ILE A 500 -23.72 -22.69 12.30
CA ILE A 500 -22.93 -23.86 12.70
C ILE A 500 -22.45 -24.52 11.42
N VAL A 501 -21.12 -24.68 11.28
CA VAL A 501 -20.50 -25.21 10.07
C VAL A 501 -20.06 -26.65 10.32
N LEU A 502 -20.65 -27.59 9.60
CA LEU A 502 -20.24 -29.00 9.59
C LEU A 502 -19.70 -29.36 8.20
N LEU A 503 -18.41 -29.10 7.98
CA LEU A 503 -17.69 -29.53 6.77
C LEU A 503 -16.60 -30.53 7.16
N PRO A 504 -16.30 -31.54 6.31
CA PRO A 504 -15.24 -32.49 6.56
C PRO A 504 -13.88 -31.79 6.75
N THR A 505 -12.96 -32.46 7.43
CA THR A 505 -11.56 -32.01 7.50
C THR A 505 -11.00 -31.84 6.09
N GLY A 506 -10.30 -30.74 5.83
CA GLY A 506 -9.83 -30.39 4.49
C GLY A 506 -10.92 -29.82 3.57
N GLY A 507 -12.18 -29.70 3.98
CA GLY A 507 -13.26 -29.06 3.20
C GLY A 507 -13.17 -27.53 3.09
N GLY A 508 -12.09 -26.92 3.58
CA GLY A 508 -11.87 -25.48 3.53
C GLY A 508 -12.78 -24.67 4.46
N LYS A 509 -12.99 -25.13 5.70
CA LYS A 509 -13.73 -24.38 6.74
C LYS A 509 -13.16 -22.97 6.94
N SER A 510 -11.83 -22.86 7.08
CA SER A 510 -11.16 -21.58 7.34
C SER A 510 -11.39 -20.56 6.24
N LEU A 511 -11.36 -20.98 4.98
CA LEU A 511 -11.64 -20.12 3.83
C LEU A 511 -12.99 -19.39 3.95
N THR A 512 -14.01 -20.03 4.50
CA THR A 512 -15.37 -19.46 4.58
C THR A 512 -15.41 -18.22 5.49
N TYR A 513 -14.80 -18.27 6.67
CA TYR A 513 -14.75 -17.13 7.58
C TYR A 513 -13.65 -16.13 7.19
N GLN A 514 -12.55 -16.58 6.57
CA GLN A 514 -11.48 -15.70 6.09
C GLN A 514 -11.97 -14.81 4.95
N LEU A 515 -12.64 -15.39 3.95
CA LEU A 515 -13.23 -14.60 2.85
C LEU A 515 -14.33 -13.67 3.38
N SER A 516 -15.21 -14.17 4.26
CA SER A 516 -16.27 -13.34 4.86
C SER A 516 -15.70 -12.20 5.70
N GLY A 517 -14.65 -12.45 6.48
CA GLY A 517 -13.98 -11.45 7.33
C GLY A 517 -13.30 -10.32 6.56
N LEU A 518 -12.81 -10.60 5.34
CA LEU A 518 -12.31 -9.57 4.43
C LEU A 518 -13.41 -8.75 3.78
N LEU A 519 -14.58 -9.36 3.57
CA LEU A 519 -15.72 -8.68 2.96
C LEU A 519 -16.54 -7.89 3.97
N LEU A 520 -16.48 -8.17 5.27
CA LEU A 520 -17.17 -7.37 6.29
C LEU A 520 -16.32 -6.17 6.73
N PRO A 521 -16.88 -5.02 7.13
CA PRO A 521 -16.10 -3.80 7.46
C PRO A 521 -15.52 -3.77 8.89
N GLY A 522 -15.47 -4.91 9.61
CA GLY A 522 -14.98 -5.01 11.00
C GLY A 522 -13.90 -6.07 11.21
N MET A 523 -13.28 -6.12 12.38
CA MET A 523 -12.27 -7.12 12.71
C MET A 523 -12.90 -8.51 12.82
N THR A 524 -12.16 -9.55 12.42
CA THR A 524 -12.54 -10.95 12.65
C THR A 524 -11.75 -11.52 13.81
N ILE A 525 -12.44 -11.98 14.85
CA ILE A 525 -11.85 -12.66 16.00
C ILE A 525 -12.06 -14.16 15.83
N ILE A 526 -10.98 -14.93 15.92
CA ILE A 526 -11.01 -16.39 15.88
C ILE A 526 -10.58 -16.93 17.24
N ILE A 527 -11.44 -17.75 17.84
CA ILE A 527 -11.17 -18.49 19.06
C ILE A 527 -10.81 -19.91 18.65
N ASP A 528 -9.57 -20.30 18.91
CA ASP A 528 -9.02 -21.60 18.52
C ASP A 528 -8.33 -22.26 19.73
N PRO A 529 -8.68 -23.51 20.09
CA PRO A 529 -8.10 -24.21 21.23
C PRO A 529 -6.63 -24.62 21.04
N LEU A 530 -6.12 -24.69 19.80
CA LEU A 530 -4.78 -25.22 19.52
C LEU A 530 -3.85 -24.15 18.99
N VAL A 531 -2.86 -23.76 19.80
CA VAL A 531 -1.84 -22.76 19.40
C VAL A 531 -1.12 -23.15 18.11
N SER A 532 -0.80 -24.43 17.91
CA SER A 532 -0.19 -24.89 16.66
C SER A 532 -1.09 -24.67 15.43
N LEU A 533 -2.41 -24.85 15.59
CA LEU A 533 -3.36 -24.62 14.52
C LEU A 533 -3.49 -23.13 14.21
N MET A 534 -3.47 -22.28 15.24
CA MET A 534 -3.45 -20.82 15.08
C MET A 534 -2.23 -20.37 14.27
N THR A 535 -1.04 -20.90 14.58
CA THR A 535 0.19 -20.62 13.83
C THR A 535 0.06 -21.09 12.37
N ASP A 536 -0.34 -22.34 12.14
CA ASP A 536 -0.50 -22.88 10.78
C ASP A 536 -1.49 -22.04 9.95
N GLN A 537 -2.61 -21.61 10.56
CA GLN A 537 -3.61 -20.81 9.86
C GLN A 537 -3.13 -19.38 9.57
N ALA A 538 -2.36 -18.77 10.48
CA ALA A 538 -1.75 -17.46 10.27
C ALA A 538 -0.69 -17.52 9.16
N GLU A 539 0.21 -18.51 9.19
CA GLU A 539 1.21 -18.73 8.14
C GLU A 539 0.56 -18.96 6.77
N ASN A 540 -0.58 -19.67 6.72
CA ASN A 540 -1.34 -19.86 5.49
C ASN A 540 -1.95 -18.55 4.94
N LEU A 541 -2.43 -17.66 5.83
CA LEU A 541 -2.91 -16.34 5.45
C LEU A 541 -1.77 -15.48 4.91
N GLU A 542 -0.63 -15.44 5.60
CA GLU A 542 0.59 -14.74 5.16
C GLU A 542 1.09 -15.28 3.81
N ALA A 543 1.10 -16.61 3.63
CA ALA A 543 1.43 -17.25 2.37
C ALA A 543 0.44 -16.93 1.23
N THR A 544 -0.77 -16.45 1.55
CA THR A 544 -1.76 -15.96 0.57
C THR A 544 -1.69 -14.42 0.39
N GLY A 545 -0.82 -13.75 1.15
CA GLY A 545 -0.62 -12.30 1.09
C GLY A 545 -1.57 -11.53 1.99
N ILE A 546 -2.02 -12.16 3.08
CA ILE A 546 -2.82 -11.54 4.13
C ILE A 546 -1.97 -11.54 5.40
N ASP A 547 -1.32 -10.41 5.71
CA ASP A 547 -0.38 -10.28 6.84
C ASP A 547 -0.93 -9.43 7.99
N LEU A 548 -2.15 -8.88 7.84
CA LEU A 548 -2.84 -8.17 8.92
C LEU A 548 -3.48 -9.17 9.89
N VAL A 549 -2.66 -10.09 10.39
CA VAL A 549 -3.05 -11.21 11.26
C VAL A 549 -2.24 -11.10 12.54
N GLY A 550 -2.92 -11.15 13.69
CA GLY A 550 -2.27 -11.19 14.99
C GLY A 550 -2.68 -12.42 15.78
N PHE A 551 -1.83 -12.77 16.74
CA PHE A 551 -2.00 -13.93 17.59
C PHE A 551 -1.77 -13.56 19.04
N ILE A 552 -2.65 -14.01 19.93
CA ILE A 552 -2.57 -13.72 21.35
C ILE A 552 -2.74 -15.02 22.14
N SER A 553 -1.62 -15.69 22.47
CA SER A 553 -1.61 -16.75 23.49
C SER A 553 -0.53 -16.58 24.56
N SER A 554 -0.52 -17.52 25.50
CA SER A 554 0.47 -17.64 26.57
C SER A 554 1.84 -18.14 26.10
N GLN A 555 1.94 -18.69 24.87
CA GLN A 555 3.18 -19.31 24.36
C GLN A 555 4.09 -18.34 23.59
N LEU A 556 3.62 -17.12 23.29
CA LEU A 556 4.44 -16.07 22.66
C LEU A 556 5.48 -15.49 23.61
N ASP A 557 6.59 -15.01 23.03
CA ASP A 557 7.49 -14.10 23.73
C ASP A 557 6.72 -12.85 24.18
N PRO A 558 6.95 -12.33 25.41
CA PRO A 558 6.46 -11.02 25.84
C PRO A 558 6.53 -9.91 24.78
N ALA A 559 7.62 -9.82 24.00
CA ALA A 559 7.80 -8.78 22.98
C ALA A 559 6.83 -8.94 21.80
N GLU A 560 6.70 -10.16 21.25
CA GLU A 560 5.78 -10.49 20.14
C GLU A 560 4.32 -10.28 20.55
N LYS A 561 4.00 -10.70 21.78
CA LYS A 561 2.67 -10.51 22.36
C LYS A 561 2.34 -9.04 22.51
N GLU A 562 3.27 -8.23 23.01
CA GLU A 562 3.07 -6.78 23.15
C GLU A 562 2.95 -6.10 21.79
N ALA A 563 3.68 -6.57 20.76
CA ALA A 563 3.51 -6.11 19.39
C ALA A 563 2.11 -6.41 18.85
N SER A 564 1.66 -7.68 18.90
CA SER A 564 0.30 -8.06 18.46
C SER A 564 -0.81 -7.32 19.21
N LEU A 565 -0.64 -7.09 20.52
CA LEU A 565 -1.61 -6.30 21.29
C LEU A 565 -1.62 -4.83 20.85
N ARG A 566 -0.45 -4.21 20.64
CA ARG A 566 -0.36 -2.85 20.11
C ARG A 566 -1.00 -2.73 18.73
N ASP A 567 -0.80 -3.72 17.86
CA ASP A 567 -1.41 -3.75 16.52
C ASP A 567 -2.94 -3.86 16.58
N MET A 568 -3.45 -4.72 17.48
CA MET A 568 -4.88 -4.84 17.75
C MET A 568 -5.45 -3.51 18.28
N GLU A 569 -4.78 -2.89 19.26
CA GLU A 569 -5.18 -1.62 19.86
C GLU A 569 -5.07 -0.42 18.91
N ALA A 570 -4.27 -0.54 17.86
CA ALA A 570 -4.13 0.43 16.77
C ALA A 570 -5.08 0.15 15.58
N GLY A 571 -5.85 -0.93 15.60
CA GLY A 571 -6.76 -1.28 14.49
C GLY A 571 -6.01 -1.73 13.23
N ARG A 572 -4.82 -2.32 13.40
CA ARG A 572 -3.96 -2.80 12.31
C ARG A 572 -4.23 -4.26 11.93
N LEU A 573 -5.08 -4.98 12.65
CA LEU A 573 -5.33 -6.40 12.42
C LEU A 573 -6.71 -6.65 11.78
N ALA A 574 -6.73 -7.33 10.63
CA ALA A 574 -7.95 -7.87 10.01
C ALA A 574 -8.45 -9.12 10.75
N PHE A 575 -7.50 -9.98 11.13
CA PHE A 575 -7.75 -11.25 11.82
C PHE A 575 -6.99 -11.30 13.13
N THR A 576 -7.65 -11.72 14.20
CA THR A 576 -7.00 -11.93 15.50
C THR A 576 -7.35 -13.29 16.07
N TYR A 577 -6.33 -14.12 16.23
CA TYR A 577 -6.43 -15.45 16.84
C TYR A 577 -6.22 -15.35 18.35
N ILE A 578 -7.17 -15.88 19.12
CA ILE A 578 -7.20 -15.80 20.58
C ILE A 578 -7.43 -17.20 21.16
N SER A 579 -6.58 -17.62 22.10
CA SER A 579 -6.82 -18.89 22.81
C SER A 579 -7.96 -18.73 23.85
N PRO A 580 -8.79 -19.76 24.09
CA PRO A 580 -9.90 -19.69 25.06
C PRO A 580 -9.46 -19.27 26.47
N GLU A 581 -8.27 -19.71 26.92
CA GLU A 581 -7.72 -19.39 28.24
C GLU A 581 -7.43 -17.90 28.39
N ARG A 582 -7.10 -17.22 27.30
CA ARG A 582 -6.83 -15.77 27.30
C ARG A 582 -8.08 -14.99 27.69
N LEU A 583 -9.26 -15.43 27.23
CA LEU A 583 -10.55 -14.83 27.56
C LEU A 583 -10.92 -14.98 29.04
N GLN A 584 -10.27 -15.88 29.78
CA GLN A 584 -10.47 -16.03 31.24
C GLN A 584 -9.76 -14.93 32.05
N ILE A 585 -8.82 -14.20 31.46
CA ILE A 585 -8.04 -13.15 32.13
C ILE A 585 -8.81 -11.82 32.11
N GLN A 586 -9.18 -11.31 33.30
CA GLN A 586 -9.94 -10.06 33.41
C GLN A 586 -9.24 -8.86 32.75
N LYS A 587 -7.92 -8.73 32.93
CA LYS A 587 -7.15 -7.65 32.28
C LYS A 587 -7.31 -7.69 30.76
N PHE A 588 -7.26 -8.88 30.15
CA PHE A 588 -7.42 -9.04 28.71
C PHE A 588 -8.84 -8.73 28.25
N ARG A 589 -9.87 -9.16 29.00
CA ARG A 589 -11.25 -8.78 28.69
C ARG A 589 -11.46 -7.27 28.69
N ASN A 590 -10.88 -6.55 29.64
CA ASN A 590 -10.95 -5.09 29.69
C ASN A 590 -10.24 -4.45 28.48
N GLN A 591 -9.07 -4.97 28.10
CA GLN A 591 -8.36 -4.50 26.88
C GLN A 591 -9.19 -4.75 25.63
N LEU A 592 -9.74 -5.96 25.47
CA LEU A 592 -10.59 -6.30 24.34
C LEU A 592 -11.84 -5.41 24.29
N GLN A 593 -12.46 -5.10 25.43
CA GLN A 593 -13.59 -4.16 25.47
C GLN A 593 -13.19 -2.76 24.96
N THR A 594 -12.01 -2.25 25.33
CA THR A 594 -11.50 -0.97 24.80
C THR A 594 -11.26 -1.02 23.29
N VAL A 595 -10.72 -2.12 22.78
CA VAL A 595 -10.51 -2.32 21.34
C VAL A 595 -11.84 -2.35 20.61
N VAL A 596 -12.79 -3.17 21.05
CA VAL A 596 -14.10 -3.35 20.39
C VAL A 596 -14.95 -2.07 20.45
N ALA A 597 -14.74 -1.22 21.45
CA ALA A 597 -15.39 0.09 21.51
C ALA A 597 -14.86 1.10 20.46
N ARG A 598 -13.65 0.87 19.93
CA ARG A 598 -13.01 1.71 18.91
C ARG A 598 -13.11 1.11 17.51
N PHE A 599 -13.02 -0.22 17.42
CA PHE A 599 -13.01 -0.97 16.16
C PHE A 599 -14.07 -2.09 16.21
N PRO A 600 -15.11 -2.03 15.36
CA PRO A 600 -16.18 -3.02 15.35
C PRO A 600 -15.64 -4.42 15.03
N VAL A 601 -16.16 -5.43 15.73
CA VAL A 601 -15.93 -6.85 15.42
C VAL A 601 -17.10 -7.32 14.55
N SER A 602 -16.81 -7.65 13.30
CA SER A 602 -17.86 -8.11 12.36
C SER A 602 -18.08 -9.62 12.39
N LEU A 603 -17.09 -10.38 12.85
CA LEU A 603 -17.19 -11.83 12.93
C LEU A 603 -16.44 -12.38 14.14
N ALA A 604 -17.11 -13.24 14.90
CA ALA A 604 -16.51 -14.05 15.96
C ALA A 604 -16.63 -15.52 15.58
N VAL A 605 -15.50 -16.19 15.42
CA VAL A 605 -15.40 -17.59 15.01
C VAL A 605 -14.96 -18.42 16.20
N ILE A 606 -15.63 -19.55 16.44
CA ILE A 606 -15.17 -20.58 17.37
C ILE A 606 -14.75 -21.77 16.52
N ASP A 607 -13.45 -21.92 16.29
CA ASP A 607 -12.91 -23.08 15.59
C ASP A 607 -12.88 -24.29 16.52
N GLU A 608 -13.01 -25.48 15.93
CA GLU A 608 -13.13 -26.74 16.69
C GLU A 608 -14.20 -26.69 17.79
N ALA A 609 -15.38 -26.15 17.46
CA ALA A 609 -16.49 -25.93 18.41
C ALA A 609 -16.96 -27.17 19.18
N HIS A 610 -16.62 -28.38 18.73
CA HIS A 610 -16.87 -29.62 19.46
C HIS A 610 -16.17 -29.63 20.84
N CYS A 611 -15.04 -28.92 20.99
CA CYS A 611 -14.30 -28.79 22.25
C CYS A 611 -15.15 -28.20 23.39
N VAL A 612 -16.13 -27.34 23.09
CA VAL A 612 -17.06 -26.78 24.10
C VAL A 612 -17.86 -27.88 24.81
N SER A 613 -18.16 -28.98 24.10
CA SER A 613 -18.90 -30.11 24.67
C SER A 613 -17.99 -31.19 25.25
N GLU A 614 -16.79 -31.35 24.68
CA GLU A 614 -15.89 -32.45 25.02
C GLU A 614 -14.88 -32.08 26.11
N TRP A 615 -14.40 -30.85 26.14
CA TRP A 615 -13.29 -30.40 27.01
C TRP A 615 -13.75 -29.45 28.12
N GLY A 616 -14.96 -28.89 28.00
CA GLY A 616 -15.55 -27.93 28.94
C GLY A 616 -15.27 -26.49 28.54
#